data_AF-B8D1W9-F1
#
_entry.id   AF-B8D1W9-F1
#
_cell.length_a   1.000
_cell.length_b   1.000
_cell.length_c   1.000
_cell.angle_alpha   90.00
_cell.angle_beta   90.00
_cell.angle_gamma   90.00
#
_symmetry.space_group_name_H-M   'P 1'
#
loop_
_entity.id
_entity.type
_entity.pdbx_description
1 polymer ?
#
loop_
_entity_poly.entity_id
_entity_poly.type
_entity_poly.pdbx_seq_one_letter_code
_entity_poly.pdbx_strand_id
1 'polypeptide(L)' 'MPKIIKDIEERIFNAALKLFAERGYNKVNMKMVAKEAGIAVGTLYNYFPNKLGLFLSVLETNFKKPLKSLTN' A
#
# COMPACT_ATOMS: atom_id res chain seq x y z
N MET A 1 -10.67 -22.09 10.12
CA MET A 1 -9.47 -22.07 9.25
C MET A 1 -9.02 -20.64 9.03
N PRO A 2 -7.74 -20.29 9.21
CA PRO A 2 -7.24 -18.98 8.80
C PRO A 2 -7.37 -18.84 7.27
N LYS A 3 -7.94 -17.72 6.81
CA LYS A 3 -7.95 -17.38 5.38
C LYS A 3 -6.55 -16.91 4.98
N ILE A 4 -5.87 -17.68 4.13
CA ILE A 4 -4.63 -17.25 3.50
C ILE A 4 -5.00 -16.22 2.44
N ILE A 5 -4.51 -14.99 2.62
CA ILE A 5 -4.64 -13.93 1.64
C ILE A 5 -3.40 -13.98 0.75
N LYS A 6 -3.61 -14.18 -0.55
CA LYS A 6 -2.53 -14.10 -1.54
C LYS A 6 -2.18 -12.64 -1.83
N ASP A 7 -0.91 -12.40 -2.16
CA ASP A 7 -0.41 -11.14 -2.70
C ASP A 7 -0.70 -9.92 -1.80
N ILE A 8 -0.55 -10.10 -0.47
CA ILE A 8 -0.87 -9.06 0.53
C ILE A 8 -0.14 -7.74 0.23
N GLU A 9 1.14 -7.79 -0.11
CA GLU A 9 1.94 -6.59 -0.40
C GLU A 9 1.39 -5.82 -1.61
N GLU A 10 0.98 -6.52 -2.67
CA GLU A 10 0.37 -5.91 -3.85
C GLU A 10 -1.00 -5.30 -3.53
N ARG A 11 -1.81 -5.99 -2.72
CA ARG A 11 -3.10 -5.45 -2.26
C ARG A 11 -2.92 -4.18 -1.43
N ILE A 12 -1.93 -4.17 -0.52
CA ILE A 12 -1.60 -2.97 0.26
C ILE A 12 -1.13 -1.85 -0.65
N PHE A 13 -0.23 -2.12 -1.60
CA PHE A 13 0.27 -1.14 -2.56
C PHE A 13 -0.87 -0.51 -3.36
N ASN A 14 -1.74 -1.33 -3.99
CA ASN A 14 -2.84 -0.84 -4.81
C ASN A 14 -3.85 -0.01 -4.00
N ALA A 15 -4.20 -0.47 -2.80
CA ALA A 15 -5.09 0.26 -1.89
C ALA A 15 -4.50 1.60 -1.45
N ALA A 16 -3.22 1.61 -1.05
CA ALA A 16 -2.53 2.81 -0.61
C ALA A 16 -2.34 3.81 -1.76
N LEU A 17 -1.90 3.35 -2.94
CA LEU A 17 -1.74 4.18 -4.13
C LEU A 17 -3.05 4.88 -4.48
N LYS A 18 -4.16 4.13 -4.57
CA LYS A 18 -5.48 4.69 -4.86
C LYS A 18 -5.87 5.76 -3.83
N LEU A 19 -5.81 5.43 -2.55
CA LEU A 19 -6.24 6.35 -1.49
C LEU A 19 -5.37 7.61 -1.42
N PHE A 20 -4.05 7.47 -1.56
CA PHE A 20 -3.15 8.63 -1.56
C PHE A 20 -3.34 9.51 -2.79
N ALA A 21 -3.56 8.92 -3.97
CA ALA A 21 -3.83 9.65 -5.20
C ALA A 21 -5.16 10.42 -5.14
N GLU A 22 -6.23 9.80 -4.60
CA GLU A 22 -7.56 10.40 -4.56
C GLU A 22 -7.74 11.42 -3.43
N ARG A 23 -7.08 11.22 -2.28
CA ARG A 23 -7.39 11.97 -1.05
C ARG A 23 -6.21 12.75 -0.49
N GLY A 24 -5.00 12.54 -1.02
CA GLY A 24 -3.77 13.10 -0.50
C GLY A 24 -3.31 12.48 0.84
N TYR A 25 -2.02 12.64 1.14
CA TYR A 25 -1.36 12.02 2.30
C TYR A 25 -2.03 12.32 3.64
N ASN A 26 -2.48 13.57 3.86
CA ASN A 26 -2.99 14.02 5.15
C ASN A 26 -4.36 13.42 5.51
N LYS A 27 -5.19 13.09 4.50
CA LYS A 27 -6.54 12.56 4.72
C LYS A 27 -6.60 11.03 4.78
N VAL A 28 -5.50 10.35 4.45
CA VAL A 28 -5.39 8.89 4.53
C VAL A 28 -4.81 8.47 5.87
N ASN A 29 -5.37 7.39 6.44
CA ASN A 29 -4.84 6.73 7.63
C ASN A 29 -4.72 5.22 7.41
N MET A 30 -3.99 4.54 8.30
CA MET A 30 -3.69 3.09 8.18
C MET A 30 -4.96 2.23 8.18
N LYS A 31 -6.00 2.62 8.93
CA LYS A 31 -7.27 1.87 8.97
C LYS A 31 -7.99 1.92 7.61
N MET A 32 -7.95 3.06 6.92
CA MET A 32 -8.53 3.19 5.59
C MET A 32 -7.82 2.31 4.58
N VAL A 33 -6.48 2.29 4.60
CA VAL A 33 -5.68 1.42 3.72
C VAL A 33 -5.98 -0.05 3.99
N ALA A 34 -5.98 -0.47 5.26
CA ALA A 34 -6.28 -1.86 5.62
C ALA A 34 -7.68 -2.29 5.15
N LYS A 35 -8.67 -1.40 5.30
CA LYS A 35 -10.04 -1.63 4.82
C LYS A 35 -10.10 -1.78 3.30
N GLU A 36 -9.49 -0.87 2.56
CA GLU A 36 -9.43 -0.91 1.09
C GLU A 36 -8.67 -2.15 0.59
N ALA A 37 -7.56 -2.51 1.26
CA ALA A 37 -6.80 -3.71 0.99
C ALA A 37 -7.49 -5.01 1.45
N GLY A 38 -8.64 -4.91 2.13
CA GLY A 38 -9.38 -6.07 2.66
C GLY A 38 -8.56 -6.95 3.60
N ILE A 39 -7.81 -6.34 4.51
CA ILE A 39 -6.99 -6.99 5.55
C ILE A 39 -7.26 -6.38 6.92
N ALA A 40 -6.86 -7.07 7.99
CA ALA A 40 -6.88 -6.49 9.32
C ALA A 40 -5.82 -5.38 9.46
N VAL A 41 -6.10 -4.34 10.24
CA VAL A 41 -5.14 -3.24 10.44
C VAL A 41 -3.84 -3.71 11.10
N GLY A 42 -3.91 -4.69 12.01
CA GLY A 42 -2.73 -5.30 12.61
C GLY A 42 -1.85 -6.00 11.57
N THR A 43 -2.47 -6.68 10.59
CA THR A 43 -1.73 -7.27 9.46
C THR A 43 -1.01 -6.18 8.68
N LEU A 44 -1.66 -5.04 8.37
CA LEU A 44 -0.99 -3.92 7.69
C LEU A 44 0.24 -3.43 8.47
N TYR A 45 0.14 -3.29 9.79
CA TYR A 45 1.25 -2.84 10.63
C TYR A 45 2.43 -3.82 10.66
N ASN A 46 2.22 -5.11 10.40
CA ASN A 46 3.31 -6.08 10.27
C ASN A 46 4.16 -5.84 9.00
N TYR A 47 3.58 -5.24 7.95
CA TYR A 47 4.31 -4.89 6.72
C TYR A 47 4.81 -3.45 6.73
N PHE A 48 3.98 -2.53 7.23
CA PHE A 48 4.28 -1.09 7.25
C PHE A 48 4.04 -0.53 8.64
N PRO A 49 5.09 -0.33 9.45
CA PRO A 49 4.95 0.11 10.85
C PRO A 49 4.29 1.48 11.00
N ASN A 50 4.32 2.33 9.97
CA ASN A 50 3.74 3.67 10.01
C ASN A 50 3.32 4.16 8.61
N LYS A 51 2.51 5.22 8.60
CA LYS A 51 1.95 5.82 7.38
C LYS A 51 3.04 6.37 6.45
N LEU A 52 4.09 6.96 7.02
CA LEU A 52 5.18 7.54 6.23
C LEU A 52 5.94 6.46 5.46
N GLY A 53 6.28 5.35 6.10
CA GLY A 53 6.95 4.21 5.45
C GLY A 53 6.11 3.61 4.34
N LEU A 54 4.81 3.42 4.56
CA LEU A 54 3.88 2.98 3.51
C LEU A 54 3.85 3.98 2.33
N PHE A 55 3.75 5.28 2.62
CA PHE A 55 3.69 6.30 1.58
C PHE A 55 4.97 6.34 0.73
N LEU A 56 6.13 6.31 1.37
CA LEU A 56 7.43 6.28 0.69
C LEU A 56 7.59 5.03 -0.18
N SER A 57 7.18 3.86 0.33
CA SER A 57 7.21 2.61 -0.43
C SER A 57 6.31 2.69 -1.68
N VAL A 58 5.11 3.26 -1.56
CA VAL A 58 4.21 3.46 -2.71
C VAL A 58 4.86 4.36 -3.76
N LEU A 59 5.47 5.48 -3.35
CA LEU A 59 6.19 6.36 -4.28
C LEU A 59 7.32 5.61 -4.99
N GLU A 60 8.19 4.96 -4.22
CA GLU A 60 9.34 4.22 -4.74
C GLU A 60 8.91 3.16 -5.77
N THR A 61 7.90 2.34 -5.45
CA THR A 61 7.39 1.31 -6.36
C THR A 61 6.73 1.93 -7.60
N ASN A 62 5.97 3.00 -7.44
CA ASN A 62 5.28 3.67 -8.55
C ASN A 62 6.26 4.32 -9.54
N PHE A 63 7.41 4.83 -9.07
CA PHE A 63 8.45 5.37 -9.95
C PHE A 63 9.35 4.27 -10.55
N LYS A 64 9.70 3.23 -9.79
CA LYS A 64 10.56 2.14 -10.29
C LYS A 64 9.93 1.33 -11.42
N LYS A 65 8.60 1.11 -11.38
CA LYS A 65 7.89 0.30 -12.39
C LYS A 65 8.02 0.90 -13.81
N PRO A 66 7.66 2.18 -14.05
CA PRO A 66 7.82 2.81 -15.35
C PRO A 66 9.28 2.95 -15.79
N LEU A 67 10.20 3.24 -14.86
CA LEU A 67 11.62 3.40 -15.22
C LEU A 67 12.22 2.11 -15.78
N LYS A 68 11.89 0.94 -15.21
CA LYS A 68 12.33 -0.36 -15.75
C LYS A 68 11.84 -0.63 -17.17
N SER A 69 10.66 -0.14 -17.55
CA SER A 69 10.17 -0.30 -18.93
C SER A 69 10.84 0.63 -19.94
N LEU A 70 11.54 1.67 -19.49
CA LEU A 70 12.21 2.65 -20.35
C LEU A 70 13.69 2.30 -20.61
N THR A 71 14.26 1.39 -19.83
CA THR A 71 15.67 0.98 -19.91
C THR A 71 15.87 -0.42 -20.50
N ASN A 72 14.82 -0.99 -21.12
CA ASN A 72 14.85 -2.28 -21.81
C ASN A 72 14.73 -2.11 -23.32
#